data_AF-A0A2N1DGP4-F1
#
_entry.id   AF-A0A2N1DGP4-F1
#
_cell.length_a   1.000
_cell.length_b   1.000
_cell.length_c   1.000
_cell.angle_alpha   90.00
_cell.angle_beta   90.00
_cell.angle_gamma   90.00
#
_symmetry.space_group_name_H-M   'P 1'
#
loop_
_entity.id
_entity.type
_entity.pdbx_description
1 polymer ?
#
loop_
_entity_poly.entity_id
_entity_poly.type
_entity_poly.pdbx_seq_one_letter_code
_entity_poly.pdbx_strand_id
1 'polypeptide(L)'
;MSHRKMFSGAQLKSLRREAGYTQEELAQRVGISRETVSAIENDKPETMDNIGVGVVNKWWSICRQTASQQTRESFFSTVMDYFGFNLS
;
A
#
# COMPACT_ATOMS: atom_id res chain seq x y z
N MET A 1 -7.85 17.23 14.03
CA MET A 1 -7.18 16.02 14.56
C MET A 1 -6.36 15.45 13.43
N SER A 2 -5.05 15.29 13.61
CA SER A 2 -4.17 14.78 12.56
C SER A 2 -4.54 13.32 12.28
N HIS A 3 -5.12 13.03 11.11
CA HIS A 3 -5.24 11.67 10.61
C HIS A 3 -3.80 11.18 10.39
N ARG A 4 -3.21 10.51 11.38
CA ARG A 4 -1.92 9.85 11.21
C ARG A 4 -2.07 8.88 10.03
N LYS A 5 -1.46 9.21 8.89
CA LYS A 5 -1.49 8.38 7.69
C LYS A 5 -0.85 7.03 8.03
N MET A 6 -1.61 5.95 7.82
CA MET A 6 -1.16 4.55 7.99
C MET A 6 -0.02 4.16 7.03
N PHE A 7 0.04 4.81 5.87
CA PHE A 7 1.01 4.58 4.79
C PHE A 7 0.90 5.74 3.79
N SER A 8 1.89 5.88 2.92
CA SER A 8 1.88 6.80 1.77
C SER A 8 1.65 6.07 0.45
N GLY A 9 1.13 6.79 -0.55
CA GLY A 9 1.03 6.30 -1.92
C GLY A 9 2.38 5.87 -2.50
N ALA A 10 3.45 6.59 -2.13
CA ALA A 10 4.82 6.26 -2.52
C ALA A 10 5.28 4.88 -2.03
N GLN A 11 4.94 4.49 -0.79
CA GLN A 11 5.28 3.16 -0.27
C GLN A 11 4.57 2.04 -1.03
N LEU A 12 3.27 2.21 -1.31
CA LEU A 12 2.50 1.25 -2.10
C LEU A 12 3.01 1.13 -3.54
N LYS A 13 3.46 2.25 -4.12
CA LYS A 13 4.09 2.28 -5.44
C LYS A 13 5.41 1.52 -5.48
N SER A 14 6.26 1.68 -4.47
CA SER A 14 7.52 0.94 -4.37
C SER A 14 7.27 -0.57 -4.26
N LEU A 15 6.33 -0.97 -3.38
CA LEU A 15 5.89 -2.37 -3.26
C LEU A 15 5.46 -2.96 -4.61
N ARG A 16 4.62 -2.24 -5.36
CA ARG A 16 4.17 -2.71 -6.68
C ARG A 16 5.34 -2.87 -7.65
N ARG A 17 6.22 -1.86 -7.74
CA ARG A 17 7.33 -1.86 -8.69
C ARG A 17 8.34 -2.98 -8.40
N GLU A 18 8.67 -3.20 -7.13
CA GLU A 18 9.51 -4.32 -6.71
C GLU A 18 8.87 -5.68 -7.01
N ALA A 19 7.54 -5.74 -6.97
CA ALA A 19 6.82 -6.93 -7.39
C ALA A 19 6.70 -7.11 -8.91
N GLY A 20 7.26 -6.19 -9.70
CA GLY A 20 7.30 -6.30 -11.16
C GLY A 20 5.96 -6.04 -11.85
N TYR A 21 4.94 -5.57 -11.15
CA TYR A 21 3.62 -5.32 -11.72
C TYR A 21 3.48 -3.91 -12.30
N THR A 22 2.83 -3.79 -13.44
CA THR A 22 2.24 -2.53 -13.91
C THR A 22 1.05 -2.12 -13.03
N GLN A 23 0.60 -0.87 -13.15
CA GLN A 23 -0.60 -0.41 -12.43
C GLN A 23 -1.84 -1.22 -12.82
N GLU A 24 -1.97 -1.57 -14.10
CA GLU A 24 -3.08 -2.36 -14.64
C GLU A 24 -3.09 -3.78 -14.07
N GLU A 25 -1.94 -4.46 -14.10
CA GLU A 25 -1.81 -5.82 -13.57
C GLU A 25 -2.10 -5.91 -12.08
N LEU A 26 -1.68 -4.91 -11.31
CA LEU A 26 -2.00 -4.87 -9.89
C LEU A 26 -3.50 -4.58 -9.67
N ALA A 27 -4.06 -3.63 -10.41
CA ALA A 27 -5.47 -3.27 -10.34
C ALA A 27 -6.37 -4.49 -10.53
N GLN A 28 -6.07 -5.30 -11.55
CA GLN A 28 -6.77 -6.56 -11.83
C GLN A 28 -6.66 -7.57 -10.67
N ARG A 29 -5.47 -7.73 -10.08
CA ARG A 29 -5.25 -8.67 -8.94
C ARG A 29 -5.94 -8.21 -7.65
N VAL A 30 -5.99 -6.90 -7.42
CA VAL A 30 -6.65 -6.33 -6.23
C VAL A 30 -8.18 -6.29 -6.41
N GLY A 31 -8.65 -6.11 -7.64
CA GLY A 31 -10.06 -5.93 -7.99
C GLY A 31 -10.52 -4.47 -7.93
N ILE A 32 -9.67 -3.54 -8.37
CA ILE A 32 -9.97 -2.09 -8.49
C ILE A 32 -9.60 -1.59 -9.88
N SER A 33 -9.88 -0.33 -10.22
CA SER A 33 -9.43 0.24 -11.49
C SER A 33 -7.97 0.69 -11.43
N ARG A 34 -7.33 0.75 -12.60
CA ARG A 34 -5.98 1.32 -12.77
C ARG A 34 -5.93 2.79 -12.36
N GLU A 35 -7.00 3.54 -12.59
CA GLU A 35 -7.17 4.92 -12.15
C GLU A 35 -7.14 5.02 -10.63
N THR A 36 -7.81 4.11 -9.92
CA THR A 36 -7.76 4.04 -8.46
C THR A 36 -6.34 3.71 -7.98
N VAL A 37 -5.63 2.77 -8.61
CA VAL A 37 -4.21 2.50 -8.31
C VAL A 37 -3.38 3.77 -8.48
N SER A 38 -3.52 4.48 -9.59
CA SER A 38 -2.80 5.73 -9.85
C SER A 38 -3.13 6.80 -8.82
N ALA A 39 -4.40 6.95 -8.44
CA ALA A 39 -4.83 7.93 -7.44
C ALA A 39 -4.24 7.64 -6.05
N ILE A 40 -4.21 6.37 -5.65
CA ILE A 40 -3.57 5.90 -4.41
C ILE A 40 -2.06 6.21 -4.45
N GLU A 41 -1.37 5.83 -5.53
CA GLU A 41 0.08 6.04 -5.67
C GLU A 41 0.50 7.51 -5.68
N ASN A 42 -0.43 8.42 -5.97
CA ASN A 42 -0.22 9.87 -5.99
C ASN A 42 -0.88 10.57 -4.79
N ASP A 43 -1.25 9.83 -3.73
CA ASP A 43 -1.79 10.37 -2.48
C ASP A 43 -3.03 11.28 -2.70
N LYS A 44 -3.88 10.97 -3.68
CA LYS A 44 -5.09 11.77 -3.94
C LYS A 44 -6.00 11.79 -2.71
N PRO A 45 -6.27 12.95 -2.07
CA PRO A 45 -6.91 13.01 -0.75
C PRO A 45 -8.22 12.24 -0.68
N GLU A 46 -9.14 12.50 -1.62
CA GLU A 46 -10.44 11.82 -1.68
C GLU A 46 -10.32 10.29 -1.76
N THR A 47 -9.34 9.78 -2.51
CA THR A 47 -9.12 8.33 -2.61
C THR A 47 -8.49 7.76 -1.34
N MET A 48 -7.53 8.47 -0.75
CA MET A 48 -6.84 8.05 0.47
C MET A 48 -7.76 8.06 1.70
N ASP A 49 -8.73 8.98 1.74
CA ASP A 49 -9.69 9.08 2.84
C ASP A 49 -10.75 7.95 2.79
N ASN A 50 -11.01 7.41 1.59
CA ASN A 50 -12.03 6.38 1.35
C ASN A 50 -11.46 4.99 1.05
N ILE A 51 -10.13 4.82 1.08
CA ILE A 51 -9.53 3.51 0.79
C ILE A 51 -9.88 2.49 1.87
N GLY A 52 -10.51 1.39 1.45
CA GLY A 52 -10.82 0.29 2.37
C GLY A 52 -9.57 -0.50 2.75
N VAL A 53 -9.49 -0.94 4.01
CA VAL A 53 -8.40 -1.79 4.52
C VAL A 53 -8.19 -3.07 3.69
N GLY A 54 -9.26 -3.60 3.10
CA GLY A 54 -9.18 -4.77 2.21
C GLY A 54 -8.33 -4.53 0.96
N VAL A 55 -8.34 -3.31 0.41
CA VAL A 55 -7.51 -2.92 -0.75
C VAL A 55 -6.04 -2.96 -0.34
N VAL A 56 -5.71 -2.35 0.80
CA VAL A 56 -4.35 -2.28 1.34
C VAL A 56 -3.82 -3.68 1.66
N ASN A 57 -4.63 -4.52 2.30
CA ASN A 57 -4.28 -5.90 2.64
C ASN A 57 -4.02 -6.76 1.39
N LYS A 58 -4.87 -6.64 0.37
CA LYS A 58 -4.65 -7.34 -0.91
C LYS A 58 -3.39 -6.85 -1.59
N TRP A 59 -3.19 -5.54 -1.67
CA TRP A 59 -1.99 -4.93 -2.26
C TRP A 59 -0.72 -5.48 -1.60
N TRP A 60 -0.68 -5.47 -0.26
CA TRP A 60 0.42 -6.05 0.50
C TRP A 60 0.59 -7.55 0.21
N SER A 61 -0.48 -8.33 0.29
CA SER A 61 -0.44 -9.78 0.06
C SER A 61 0.06 -10.15 -1.35
N ILE A 62 -0.29 -9.37 -2.36
CA ILE A 62 0.11 -9.58 -3.75
C ILE A 62 1.58 -9.21 -3.96
N CYS A 63 2.01 -8.07 -3.41
CA CYS A 63 3.35 -7.54 -3.69
C CYS A 63 4.45 -8.10 -2.76
N ARG A 64 4.12 -8.55 -1.54
CA ARG A 64 5.10 -9.00 -0.54
C ARG A 64 5.89 -10.25 -0.93
N GLN A 65 5.40 -11.03 -1.90
CA GLN A 65 6.02 -12.30 -2.28
C GLN A 65 7.35 -12.11 -2.99
N THR A 66 7.51 -10.95 -3.63
CA THR A 66 8.66 -10.58 -4.47
C THR A 66 9.33 -9.30 -4.01
N ALA A 67 8.69 -8.53 -3.11
CA ALA A 67 9.31 -7.36 -2.48
C ALA A 67 10.51 -7.74 -1.59
N SER A 68 11.53 -6.88 -1.60
CA SER A 68 12.73 -7.07 -0.78
C SER A 68 12.41 -7.09 0.72
N GLN A 69 13.30 -7.69 1.52
CA GLN A 69 13.16 -7.68 2.98
C GLN A 69 13.06 -6.25 3.53
N GLN A 70 13.88 -5.33 3.02
CA GLN A 70 13.89 -3.93 3.43
C GLN A 70 12.55 -3.23 3.14
N THR A 71 11.95 -3.48 1.98
CA THR A 71 10.65 -2.90 1.63
C THR A 71 9.52 -3.51 2.45
N ARG A 72 9.63 -4.81 2.78
CA ARG A 72 8.69 -5.45 3.70
C ARG A 72 8.77 -4.84 5.09
N GLU A 73 9.97 -4.62 5.63
CA GLU A 73 10.18 -4.05 6.96
C GLU A 73 9.73 -2.58 7.05
N SER A 74 10.02 -1.76 6.04
CA SER A 74 9.58 -0.34 6.05
C SER A 74 8.05 -0.19 6.01
N PHE A 75 7.36 -1.07 5.27
CA PHE A 75 5.90 -1.08 5.24
C PHE A 75 5.33 -1.63 6.54
N PHE A 76 5.90 -2.73 7.07
CA PHE A 76 5.43 -3.36 8.30
C PHE A 76 5.62 -2.45 9.52
N SER A 77 6.75 -1.74 9.63
CA SER A 77 7.00 -0.76 10.70
C SER A 77 5.94 0.35 10.70
N THR A 78 5.60 0.89 9.53
CA THR A 78 4.58 1.96 9.43
C THR A 78 3.19 1.47 9.84
N VAL A 79 2.83 0.24 9.43
CA VAL A 79 1.54 -0.37 9.76
C VAL A 79 1.47 -0.76 11.24
N MET A 80 2.54 -1.30 11.83
CA MET A 80 2.58 -1.72 13.23
C MET A 80 2.61 -0.55 14.21
N ASP A 81 3.33 0.53 13.88
CA ASP A 81 3.27 1.80 14.63
C ASP A 81 1.84 2.36 14.68
N TYR A 82 1.09 2.23 13.58
CA TYR A 82 -0.29 2.68 13.54
C TYR A 82 -1.22 1.85 14.42
N PHE A 83 -1.04 0.52 14.45
CA PHE A 83 -1.83 -0.37 15.32
C PHE A 83 -1.32 -0.43 16.76
N GLY A 84 -0.27 0.32 17.12
CA GLY A 84 0.27 0.39 18.48
C GLY A 84 1.01 -0.87 18.93
N PHE A 85 1.41 -1.75 17.99
CA PHE A 85 2.21 -2.92 18.28
C PHE A 85 3.69 -2.54 18.18
N ASN A 86 4.30 -2.16 19.31
CA ASN A 86 5.76 -2.04 19.39
C ASN A 86 6.38 -3.44 19.21
N LEU A 87 7.11 -3.67 18.13
CA LEU A 87 8.04 -4.79 18.05
C LEU A 87 9.23 -4.45 18.95
N SER A 88 9.37 -5.22 20.02
CA SER A 88 10.42 -5.09 21.05
C SER A 88 11.80 -5.43 20.51
#